data_AF-A0A7X5WMC2-F1
#
_entry.id   AF-A0A7X5WMC2-F1
#
_cell.length_a   1.000
_cell.length_b   1.000
_cell.length_c   1.000
_cell.angle_alpha   90.00
_cell.angle_beta   90.00
_cell.angle_gamma   90.00
#
_symmetry.space_group_name_H-M   'P 1'
#
loop_
_entity.id
_entity.type
_entity.pdbx_description
1 polymer ?
#
loop_
_entity_poly.entity_id
_entity_poly.type
_entity_poly.pdbx_seq_one_letter_code
_entity_poly.pdbx_strand_id
1 'polypeptide(L)' 'MTRDGSHTIRAAVGRVDDLGIGEMRMARVGDRRVVVARTDSGTYALDNACPHQGY' A
#
# COMPACT_ATOMS: atom_id res chain seq x y z
N MET A 1 -15.63 -26.54 -7.28
CA MET A 1 -14.92 -25.41 -7.92
C MET A 1 -14.16 -24.65 -6.84
N THR A 2 -12.97 -25.12 -6.49
CA THR A 2 -12.06 -24.42 -5.57
C THR A 2 -11.20 -23.48 -6.40
N ARG A 3 -11.51 -22.18 -6.38
CA ARG A 3 -10.66 -21.18 -7.01
C ARG A 3 -9.47 -20.93 -6.09
N ASP A 4 -8.47 -21.80 -6.18
CA ASP A 4 -7.11 -21.46 -5.78
C ASP A 4 -6.64 -20.36 -6.73
N GLY A 5 -6.31 -19.20 -6.18
CA GLY A 5 -6.11 -18.01 -6.98
C GLY A 5 -5.57 -16.87 -6.15
N SER A 6 -4.40 -17.06 -5.53
CA SER A 6 -3.57 -15.93 -5.13
C SER A 6 -3.09 -15.21 -6.40
N HIS A 7 -3.94 -14.35 -6.97
CA HIS A 7 -3.55 -13.47 -8.06
C HIS A 7 -2.82 -12.28 -7.45
N THR A 8 -1.48 -12.32 -7.54
CA THR A 8 -0.66 -11.20 -7.11
C THR A 8 -0.77 -10.08 -8.13
N ILE A 9 -1.33 -8.93 -7.73
CA ILE A 9 -1.34 -7.71 -8.54
C ILE A 9 -0.14 -6.86 -8.15
N ARG A 10 0.65 -6.43 -9.15
CA ARG A 10 1.79 -5.51 -8.96
C ARG A 10 1.49 -4.18 -9.63
N ALA A 11 1.83 -3.08 -8.96
CA ALA A 11 1.72 -1.73 -9.50
C ALA A 11 2.94 -0.91 -9.06
N ALA A 12 3.46 -0.08 -9.96
CA ALA A 12 4.45 0.93 -9.62
C ALA A 12 3.73 2.11 -8.95
N VAL A 13 4.16 2.48 -7.74
CA VAL A 13 3.47 3.47 -6.89
C VAL A 13 4.29 4.73 -6.61
N GLY A 14 5.52 4.78 -7.13
CA GLY A 14 6.43 5.92 -7.02
C GLY A 14 7.89 5.48 -7.00
N ARG A 15 8.81 6.46 -6.97
CA ARG A 15 10.22 6.22 -6.62
C ARG A 15 10.41 6.44 -5.13
N VAL A 16 11.33 5.71 -4.53
CA VAL A 16 11.65 5.83 -3.10
C VAL A 16 12.16 7.24 -2.78
N ASP A 17 12.95 7.83 -3.67
CA ASP A 17 13.53 9.17 -3.46
C ASP A 17 12.51 10.31 -3.53
N ASP A 18 11.30 10.04 -4.05
CA ASP A 18 10.20 11.01 -4.09
C ASP A 18 9.36 11.01 -2.79
N LEU A 19 9.74 10.19 -1.80
CA LEU A 19 9.07 10.06 -0.51
C LEU A 19 10.12 10.25 0.60
N GLY A 20 9.99 11.33 1.38
CA GLY A 20 10.87 11.61 2.51
C GLY A 20 10.68 10.62 3.66
N ILE A 21 11.67 10.53 4.57
CA ILE A 21 11.49 9.79 5.83
C ILE A 21 10.41 10.49 6.66
N GLY A 22 9.45 9.73 7.19
CA GLY A 22 8.28 10.21 7.90
C GLY A 22 7.11 10.58 7.00
N GLU A 23 7.28 10.54 5.68
CA GLU A 23 6.23 10.85 4.72
C GLU A 23 5.42 9.60 4.33
N MET A 24 4.18 9.87 3.95
CA MET A 24 3.24 8.86 3.48
C MET A 24 2.58 9.30 2.18
N ARG A 25 2.31 8.32 1.32
CA ARG A 25 1.57 8.51 0.06
C ARG A 25 0.48 7.47 -0.07
N MET A 26 -0.72 7.90 -0.48
CA MET A 26 -1.76 6.97 -0.91
C MET A 26 -1.47 6.46 -2.33
N ALA A 27 -1.63 5.16 -2.53
CA ALA A 27 -1.52 4.51 -3.83
C ALA A 27 -2.69 3.54 -4.06
N ARG A 28 -2.92 3.18 -5.32
CA ARG A 28 -3.87 2.14 -5.71
C ARG A 28 -3.12 0.94 -6.27
N VAL A 29 -3.48 -0.25 -5.82
CA VAL A 29 -2.94 -1.54 -6.30
C VAL A 29 -4.13 -2.45 -6.61
N GLY A 30 -4.45 -2.57 -7.90
CA GLY A 30 -5.76 -3.12 -8.30
C GLY A 30 -6.89 -2.29 -7.68
N ASP A 31 -7.84 -2.97 -7.03
CA ASP A 31 -9.00 -2.34 -6.39
C ASP A 31 -8.72 -1.87 -4.95
N ARG A 32 -7.52 -2.10 -4.43
CA ARG A 32 -7.14 -1.73 -3.05
C ARG A 32 -6.49 -0.36 -3.02
N ARG A 33 -6.88 0.44 -2.02
CA ARG A 33 -6.15 1.65 -1.64
C ARG A 33 -5.19 1.30 -0.52
N VAL A 34 -3.92 1.61 -0.70
CA VAL A 34 -2.87 1.37 0.28
C VAL A 34 -2.17 2.67 0.62
N VAL A 35 -1.70 2.79 1.86
CA VAL A 35 -0.74 3.82 2.26
C VAL A 35 0.65 3.22 2.17
N VAL A 36 1.54 3.88 1.43
CA VAL A 36 2.98 3.60 1.44
C VAL A 36 3.63 4.62 2.36
N ALA A 37 4.31 4.14 3.39
CA ALA A 37 4.99 4.95 4.39
C ALA A 37 6.49 4.68 4.32
N ARG A 38 7.30 5.75 4.34
CA ARG A 38 8.75 5.63 4.50
C ARG A 38 9.13 6.03 5.92
N THR A 39 9.78 5.12 6.63
CA THR A 39 10.38 5.36 7.95
C THR A 39 11.90 5.39 7.82
N ASP A 40 12.59 5.66 8.93
CA ASP A 40 14.03 5.51 9.05
C ASP A 40 14.49 4.05 8.89
N SER A 41 13.61 3.10 9.25
CA SER A 41 13.82 1.66 9.20
C SER A 41 13.45 0.98 7.88
N GLY A 42 12.70 1.65 6.99
CA GLY A 42 12.34 1.08 5.70
C GLY A 42 11.11 1.67 5.03
N THR A 43 10.54 0.93 4.08
CA THR A 43 9.30 1.28 3.38
C THR A 43 8.26 0.22 3.66
N TYR A 44 7.08 0.65 4.11
CA TYR A 44 5.97 -0.21 4.51
C TYR A 44 4.72 0.15 3.72
N ALA A 45 3.87 -0.85 3.47
CA ALA A 45 2.57 -0.66 2.85
C ALA A 45 1.48 -1.23 3.74
N LEU A 46 0.44 -0.45 3.98
CA LEU A 46 -0.70 -0.79 4.83
C LEU A 46 -1.98 -0.57 4.02
N ASP A 47 -3.03 -1.35 4.29
CA ASP A 47 -4.34 -1.04 3.74
C ASP A 47 -4.79 0.34 4.24
N ASN A 48 -5.31 1.18 3.35
CA ASN A 48 -5.94 2.44 3.74
C ASN A 48 -7.37 2.20 4.23
N ALA A 49 -7.52 1.25 5.15
CA ALA A 49 -8.77 0.94 5.83
C ALA A 49 -8.61 1.44 7.27
N CYS A 50 -9.12 2.64 7.53
CA CYS A 50 -9.11 3.16 8.90
C CYS A 50 -10.15 2.36 9.72
N PRO A 51 -9.73 1.61 10.75
CA PRO A 51 -10.67 0.78 11.53
C PRO A 51 -11.71 1.62 12.27
N HIS A 52 -11.47 2.92 12.44
CA HIS A 52 -12.37 3.87 13.08
C HIS A 52 -13.61 4.21 12.24
N GLN A 53 -13.55 4.10 10.92
CA GLN A 53 -14.66 4.47 10.03
C GLN A 53 -15.48 3.27 9.53
N GLY A 54 -15.22 2.05 10.03
CA GLY A 54 -16.02 0.86 9.73
C GLY A 54 -15.98 0.49 8.25
N TYR A 55 -15.09 -0.44 7.91
CA TYR A 55 -15.08 -1.06 6.58
C TYR A 55 -16.27 -2.01 6.42
#